data_AF-A0A4R4ZTA1-F1
#
_entry.id   AF-A0A4R4ZTA1-F1
#
_cell.length_a   1.000
_cell.length_b   1.000
_cell.length_c   1.000
_cell.angle_alpha   90.00
_cell.angle_beta   90.00
_cell.angle_gamma   90.00
#
_symmetry.space_group_name_H-M   'P 1'
#
loop_
_entity.id
_entity.type
_entity.pdbx_description
1 polymer ?
#
loop_
_entity_poly.entity_id
_entity_poly.type
_entity_poly.pdbx_seq_one_letter_code
_entity_poly.pdbx_strand_id
1 'polypeptide(L)'
;MPAADARAAAVGALARMRRAIDVGMARGEVGPRFGSDLAVQVTTLLNEVDQGEPVDLGDRVARLRAAIAGRAPDEVSPARAAGLAALLADVPVPPT
;
A
#
# COMPACT_ATOMS: atom_id res chain seq x y z
N MET A 1 -16.13 10.64 -10.60
CA MET A 1 -16.21 9.21 -10.24
C MET A 1 -17.31 9.07 -9.21
N PRO A 2 -18.31 8.19 -9.39
CA PRO A 2 -19.22 7.82 -8.31
C PRO A 2 -18.39 7.29 -7.13
N ALA A 3 -18.79 7.60 -5.89
CA ALA A 3 -18.03 7.22 -4.69
C ALA A 3 -17.82 5.69 -4.59
N ALA A 4 -18.76 4.89 -5.09
CA ALA A 4 -18.65 3.42 -5.15
C ALA A 4 -17.54 2.95 -6.10
N ASP A 5 -17.36 3.60 -7.25
CA ASP A 5 -16.31 3.24 -8.22
C ASP A 5 -14.92 3.60 -7.69
N ALA A 6 -14.80 4.74 -6.99
CA ALA A 6 -13.56 5.14 -6.33
C ALA A 6 -13.16 4.16 -5.21
N ARG A 7 -14.13 3.71 -4.40
CA ARG A 7 -13.92 2.71 -3.36
C ARG A 7 -13.46 1.37 -3.95
N ALA A 8 -14.15 0.86 -4.97
CA ALA A 8 -13.77 -0.40 -5.62
C ALA A 8 -12.36 -0.33 -6.23
N ALA A 9 -12.00 0.80 -6.85
CA ALA A 9 -10.66 1.02 -7.37
C ALA A 9 -9.59 1.07 -6.26
N ALA A 10 -9.87 1.75 -5.14
CA ALA A 10 -8.97 1.79 -3.98
C ALA A 10 -8.76 0.40 -3.36
N VAL A 11 -9.84 -0.36 -3.13
CA VAL A 11 -9.76 -1.75 -2.64
C VAL A 11 -8.93 -2.61 -3.60
N GLY A 12 -9.17 -2.50 -4.90
CA GLY A 12 -8.40 -3.22 -5.92
C GLY A 12 -6.90 -2.90 -5.89
N ALA A 13 -6.53 -1.62 -5.74
CA ALA A 13 -5.13 -1.20 -5.64
C ALA A 13 -4.47 -1.70 -4.34
N LEU A 14 -5.14 -1.59 -3.20
CA LEU A 14 -4.63 -2.08 -1.90
C LEU A 14 -4.47 -3.61 -1.88
N ALA A 15 -5.39 -4.35 -2.51
CA ALA A 15 -5.28 -5.80 -2.63
C ALA A 15 -4.07 -6.21 -3.49
N ARG A 16 -3.81 -5.50 -4.60
CA ARG A 16 -2.59 -5.71 -5.42
C ARG A 16 -1.33 -5.40 -4.62
N MET A 17 -1.34 -4.34 -3.82
CA MET A 17 -0.23 -3.98 -2.95
C MET A 17 0.05 -5.07 -1.91
N ARG A 18 -0.99 -5.58 -1.24
CA ARG A 18 -0.87 -6.70 -0.29
C ARG A 18 -0.20 -7.92 -0.91
N ARG A 19 -0.62 -8.28 -2.12
CA ARG A 19 -0.04 -9.40 -2.88
C ARG A 19 1.40 -9.12 -3.30
N ALA A 20 1.73 -7.88 -3.71
CA ALA A 20 3.09 -7.50 -4.08
C ALA A 20 4.05 -7.58 -2.89
N ILE A 21 3.57 -7.30 -1.67
CA ILE A 21 4.32 -7.46 -0.43
C ILE A 21 4.59 -8.95 -0.14
N ASP A 22 3.55 -9.80 -0.20
CA ASP A 22 3.72 -11.25 0.00
C ASP A 22 4.72 -11.86 -1.00
N VAL A 23 4.60 -11.52 -2.27
CA VAL A 23 5.52 -11.97 -3.32
C VAL A 23 6.94 -11.45 -3.07
N GLY A 24 7.08 -10.21 -2.61
CA GLY A 24 8.37 -9.63 -2.25
C GLY A 24 9.02 -10.36 -1.09
N MET A 25 8.26 -10.70 -0.04
CA MET A 25 8.76 -11.48 1.10
C MET A 25 9.15 -12.90 0.70
N ALA A 26 8.31 -13.58 -0.10
CA ALA A 26 8.58 -14.93 -0.58
C ALA A 26 9.84 -15.02 -1.46
N ARG A 27 10.18 -13.93 -2.16
CA ARG A 27 11.36 -13.84 -3.02
C ARG A 27 12.60 -13.28 -2.30
N GLY A 28 12.49 -12.94 -1.01
CA GLY A 28 13.57 -12.30 -0.24
C GLY A 28 13.90 -10.87 -0.69
N GLU A 29 13.01 -10.23 -1.45
CA GLU A 29 13.17 -8.85 -1.93
C GLU A 29 12.63 -7.83 -0.92
N VAL A 30 11.86 -8.29 0.07
CA VAL A 30 11.32 -7.54 1.20
C VAL A 30 11.71 -8.29 2.47
N GLY A 31 12.39 -7.62 3.39
CA GLY A 31 12.73 -8.14 4.70
C GLY A 31 11.47 -8.48 5.50
N PRO A 32 11.46 -9.59 6.25
CA PRO A 32 10.25 -10.13 6.87
C PRO A 32 9.63 -9.16 7.90
N ARG A 33 10.45 -8.40 8.62
CA ARG A 33 9.98 -7.41 9.59
C ARG A 33 9.25 -6.25 8.91
N PHE A 34 9.96 -5.54 8.02
CA PHE A 34 9.39 -4.43 7.25
C PHE A 34 8.16 -4.86 6.45
N GLY A 35 8.24 -6.03 5.80
CA GLY A 35 7.14 -6.59 5.00
C GLY A 35 5.90 -6.91 5.84
N SER A 36 6.08 -7.46 7.05
CA SER A 36 4.96 -7.74 7.97
C SER A 36 4.31 -6.44 8.45
N ASP A 37 5.09 -5.45 8.86
CA ASP A 37 4.58 -4.16 9.31
C ASP A 37 3.82 -3.42 8.20
N LEU A 38 4.35 -3.45 6.97
CA LEU A 38 3.69 -2.87 5.80
C LEU A 38 2.42 -3.64 5.42
N ALA A 39 2.45 -4.99 5.47
CA ALA A 39 1.29 -5.83 5.19
C ALA A 39 0.15 -5.57 6.18
N VAL A 40 0.45 -5.39 7.47
CA VAL A 40 -0.54 -5.02 8.49
C VAL A 40 -1.18 -3.69 8.16
N GLN A 41 -0.39 -2.66 7.89
CA GLN A 41 -0.92 -1.32 7.57
C GLN A 41 -1.81 -1.33 6.32
N VAL A 42 -1.39 -2.02 5.26
CA VAL A 42 -2.16 -2.15 4.02
C VAL A 42 -3.45 -2.95 4.25
N THR A 43 -3.40 -4.02 5.05
CA THR A 43 -4.58 -4.83 5.38
C THR A 43 -5.59 -4.02 6.21
N THR A 44 -5.11 -3.27 7.21
CA THR A 44 -5.97 -2.39 8.01
C THR A 44 -6.65 -1.35 7.13
N LEU A 45 -5.90 -0.66 6.27
CA LEU A 45 -6.45 0.33 5.35
C LEU A 45 -7.44 -0.28 4.36
N LEU A 46 -7.14 -1.48 3.83
CA LEU A 46 -8.03 -2.21 2.95
C LEU A 46 -9.35 -2.51 3.65
N ASN A 47 -9.31 -3.00 4.88
CA ASN A 47 -10.51 -3.32 5.65
C ASN A 47 -11.33 -2.05 5.94
N GLU A 48 -10.69 -0.96 6.35
CA GLU A 48 -11.38 0.31 6.61
C GLU A 48 -12.10 0.83 5.35
N VAL A 49 -11.41 0.87 4.20
CA VAL A 49 -11.99 1.29 2.92
C VAL A 49 -13.09 0.31 2.46
N ASP A 50 -12.89 -0.99 2.66
CA ASP A 50 -13.87 -2.02 2.31
C ASP A 50 -15.07 -2.06 3.26
N GLN A 51 -14.99 -1.51 4.46
CA GLN A 51 -16.17 -1.34 5.33
C GLN A 51 -16.87 0.02 5.09
N GLY A 52 -16.26 0.91 4.31
CA GLY A 52 -16.78 2.26 4.09
C GLY A 52 -16.53 3.19 5.27
N GLU A 53 -15.53 2.88 6.10
CA GLU A 53 -15.12 3.73 7.22
C GLU A 53 -14.62 5.09 6.70
N PRO A 54 -14.88 6.18 7.44
CA PRO A 54 -14.36 7.50 7.10
C PRO A 54 -12.86 7.57 7.40
N VAL A 55 -12.04 7.16 6.42
CA VAL A 55 -10.58 7.24 6.48
C VAL A 55 -10.04 8.35 5.60
N ASP A 56 -9.02 9.05 6.09
CA ASP A 56 -8.19 9.90 5.24
C ASP A 56 -7.26 9.03 4.41
N LEU A 57 -7.77 8.61 3.25
CA LEU A 57 -7.03 7.78 2.30
C LEU A 57 -5.79 8.50 1.76
N GLY A 58 -5.86 9.82 1.59
CA GLY A 58 -4.75 10.65 1.11
C GLY A 58 -3.56 10.61 2.06
N ASP A 59 -3.80 10.92 3.33
CA ASP A 59 -2.77 10.91 4.37
C ASP A 59 -2.22 9.49 4.62
N ARG A 60 -3.09 8.46 4.69
CA ARG A 60 -2.65 7.06 4.84
C ARG A 60 -1.75 6.62 3.69
N VAL A 61 -2.11 6.93 2.44
CA VAL A 61 -1.28 6.62 1.27
C VAL A 61 0.03 7.39 1.30
N ALA A 62 0.01 8.67 1.70
CA ALA A 62 1.23 9.48 1.83
C ALA A 62 2.20 8.89 2.88
N ARG A 63 1.69 8.43 4.03
CA ARG A 63 2.49 7.75 5.06
C ARG A 63 3.10 6.44 4.56
N LEU A 64 2.34 5.63 3.82
CA LEU A 64 2.86 4.40 3.21
C LEU A 64 3.97 4.68 2.21
N ARG A 65 3.82 5.73 1.38
CA ARG A 65 4.87 6.17 0.46
C ARG A 65 6.13 6.62 1.22
N ALA A 66 5.96 7.40 2.29
CA ALA A 66 7.06 7.83 3.14
C ALA A 66 7.79 6.66 3.80
N ALA A 67 7.06 5.65 4.29
CA ALA A 67 7.66 4.44 4.87
C ALA A 67 8.50 3.67 3.84
N ILE A 68 8.03 3.53 2.60
CA ILE A 68 8.80 2.88 1.52
C ILE A 68 10.01 3.72 1.10
N ALA A 69 9.88 5.05 1.09
CA ALA A 69 10.97 5.96 0.76
C ALA A 69 12.07 5.99 1.84
N GLY A 70 11.66 5.93 3.11
CA GLY A 70 12.53 5.95 4.29
C GLY A 70 13.07 4.59 4.74
N ARG A 71 12.81 3.53 3.97
CA ARG A 71 13.30 2.17 4.25
C ARG A 71 14.84 2.12 4.37
N ALA A 72 15.33 1.17 5.15
CA ALA A 72 16.74 0.82 5.15
C ALA A 72 17.13 0.07 3.85
N PRO A 73 18.41 0.12 3.43
CA PRO A 73 18.87 -0.52 2.18
C PRO A 73 18.64 -2.04 2.12
N ASP A 74 18.60 -2.71 3.27
CA ASP A 74 18.40 -4.14 3.44
C ASP A 74 16.93 -4.55 3.63
N GLU A 75 16.03 -3.59 3.87
CA GLU A 75 14.62 -3.87 4.11
C GLU A 75 13.83 -4.14 2.83
N VAL A 76 14.10 -3.43 1.74
CA VAL A 76 13.45 -3.68 0.45
C VAL A 76 14.40 -3.37 -0.70
N SER A 77 14.48 -4.28 -1.66
CA SER A 77 15.25 -4.07 -2.88
C SER A 77 14.76 -2.80 -3.63
N PRO A 78 15.65 -2.04 -4.28
CA PRO A 78 15.26 -0.80 -4.97
C PRO A 78 14.15 -1.00 -6.00
N ALA A 79 14.21 -2.08 -6.78
CA ALA A 79 13.20 -2.40 -7.79
C ALA A 79 11.84 -2.70 -7.14
N ARG A 80 11.83 -3.45 -6.04
CA ARG A 80 10.59 -3.78 -5.33
C ARG A 80 9.96 -2.54 -4.69
N ALA A 81 10.77 -1.67 -4.09
CA ALA A 81 10.30 -0.41 -3.52
C ALA A 81 9.69 0.51 -4.58
N ALA A 82 10.32 0.62 -5.76
CA ALA A 82 9.75 1.37 -6.88
C ALA A 82 8.40 0.79 -7.34
N GLY A 83 8.29 -0.55 -7.41
CA GLY A 83 7.03 -1.22 -7.74
C GLY A 83 5.92 -0.98 -6.71
N LEU A 84 6.25 -1.01 -5.42
CA LEU A 84 5.29 -0.70 -4.35
C LEU A 84 4.84 0.77 -4.39
N ALA A 85 5.76 1.70 -4.65
CA ALA A 85 5.45 3.12 -4.80
C ALA A 85 4.53 3.39 -6.01
N ALA A 86 4.74 2.69 -7.12
CA ALA A 86 3.88 2.78 -8.30
C ALA A 86 2.44 2.28 -7.99
N LEU A 87 2.30 1.16 -7.27
CA LEU A 87 0.97 0.67 -6.87
C LEU A 87 0.23 1.67 -5.95
N LEU A 88 0.95 2.39 -5.09
CA LEU A 88 0.37 3.46 -4.28
C LEU A 88 0.00 4.70 -5.10
N ALA A 89 0.60 4.91 -6.27
CA ALA A 89 0.22 5.98 -7.20
C ALA A 89 -1.12 5.71 -7.89
N ASP A 90 -1.48 4.44 -8.07
CA ASP A 90 -2.75 4.02 -8.66
C ASP A 90 -3.94 4.10 -7.68
N VAL A 91 -3.71 4.34 -6.39
CA VAL A 91 -4.79 4.51 -5.41
C VAL A 91 -5.49 5.85 -5.67
N PRO A 92 -6.81 5.87 -5.97
CA PRO A 92 -7.54 7.09 -6.27
C PRO A 92 -7.77 7.91 -4.99
N VAL A 93 -6.78 8.73 -4.65
CA VAL A 93 -6.88 9.72 -3.57
C VAL A 93 -7.54 10.99 -4.10
N PRO A 94 -8.58 11.53 -3.44
CA PRO A 94 -9.13 12.82 -3.81
C PRO A 94 -8.05 13.90 -3.64
N PRO A 95 -7.99 14.91 -4.55
CA PRO A 95 -7.10 16.05 -4.35
C PRO A 95 -7.52 16.78 -3.07
N THR A 96 -6.55 17.00 -2.18
CA THR A 96 -6.69 17.87 -1.00
C THR A 96 -6.88 19.32 -1.40
#